data_AF-A0A934TY51-F1
#
_entry.id   AF-A0A934TY51-F1
#
_cell.length_a   1.000
_cell.length_b   1.000
_cell.length_c   1.000
_cell.angle_alpha   90.00
_cell.angle_beta   90.00
_cell.angle_gamma   90.00
#
_symmetry.space_group_name_H-M   'P 1'
#
loop_
_entity.id
_entity.type
_entity.pdbx_description
1 polymer ?
#
loop_
_entity_poly.entity_id
_entity_poly.type
_entity_poly.pdbx_seq_one_letter_code
_entity_poly.pdbx_strand_id
1 'polypeptide(L)'
;MQAKLALSALVFAAFAGNALADDPTVVNDTFHSTKTRAEVAADLSAYQLAGVNPWATWYQPLTTFHSTTTRAAVTGEYLASRNEVRALTGEDSGSAFLAQARGPALPVTTLAGTPAATAQ
;
A
#
# COMPACT_ATOMS: atom_id res chain seq x y z
N MET A 1 7.97 -46.95 -38.45
CA MET A 1 7.41 -45.77 -37.76
C MET A 1 7.45 -45.92 -36.23
N GLN A 2 8.46 -46.60 -35.66
CA GLN A 2 8.52 -46.94 -34.22
C GLN A 2 9.78 -46.35 -33.53
N ALA A 3 10.81 -45.96 -34.30
CA ALA A 3 12.07 -45.44 -33.74
C ALA A 3 12.03 -43.95 -33.35
N LYS A 4 11.10 -43.17 -33.92
CA LYS A 4 11.00 -41.73 -33.66
C LYS A 4 10.26 -41.39 -32.36
N LEU A 5 9.39 -42.28 -31.87
CA LEU A 5 8.70 -42.10 -30.59
C LEU A 5 9.57 -42.49 -29.38
N ALA A 6 10.57 -43.35 -29.56
CA ALA A 6 11.46 -43.76 -28.47
C ALA A 6 12.49 -42.67 -28.11
N LEU A 7 12.87 -41.83 -29.08
CA LEU A 7 13.89 -40.80 -28.88
C LEU A 7 13.37 -39.58 -28.08
N SER A 8 12.08 -39.26 -28.18
CA SER A 8 11.48 -38.17 -27.41
C SER A 8 11.26 -38.49 -25.93
N ALA A 9 11.15 -39.78 -25.57
CA ALA A 9 11.01 -40.21 -24.18
C ALA A 9 12.34 -40.17 -23.40
N LEU A 10 13.49 -40.33 -24.07
CA LEU A 10 14.79 -40.30 -23.41
C LEU A 10 15.24 -38.89 -23.00
N VAL A 11 14.73 -37.83 -23.65
CA VAL A 11 15.13 -36.44 -23.37
C VAL A 11 14.47 -35.90 -22.09
N PHE A 12 13.30 -36.42 -21.71
CA PHE A 12 12.59 -35.98 -20.49
C PHE A 12 13.15 -36.58 -19.19
N ALA A 13 13.90 -37.68 -19.26
CA ALA A 13 14.47 -38.33 -18.07
C ALA A 13 15.73 -37.63 -17.52
N ALA A 14 16.36 -36.75 -18.31
CA ALA A 14 17.60 -36.06 -17.92
C ALA A 14 17.39 -34.86 -16.97
N PHE A 15 16.14 -34.45 -16.73
CA PHE A 15 15.79 -33.35 -15.82
C PHE A 15 15.28 -33.81 -14.45
N ALA A 16 15.38 -35.10 -14.13
CA ALA A 16 15.31 -35.56 -12.74
C ALA A 16 16.64 -35.25 -12.04
N GLY A 17 16.93 -33.95 -11.89
CA GLY A 17 17.96 -33.51 -10.96
C GLY A 17 17.64 -34.10 -9.59
N ASN A 18 18.68 -34.52 -8.86
CA ASN A 18 18.55 -34.94 -7.48
C ASN A 18 17.62 -33.96 -6.77
N ALA A 19 16.47 -34.43 -6.28
CA ALA A 19 15.78 -33.68 -5.26
C ALA A 19 16.79 -33.60 -4.12
N LEU A 20 17.43 -32.44 -3.93
CA LEU A 20 18.21 -32.16 -2.74
C LEU A 20 17.22 -32.14 -1.58
N ALA A 21 16.83 -33.33 -1.13
CA ALA A 21 16.46 -33.54 0.25
C ALA A 21 17.76 -33.41 1.03
N ASP A 22 18.24 -32.18 1.16
CA ASP A 22 19.26 -31.85 2.14
C ASP A 22 18.69 -32.27 3.49
N ASP A 23 19.48 -33.02 4.26
CA ASP A 23 19.14 -33.32 5.65
C ASP A 23 18.88 -31.97 6.34
N PRO A 24 17.78 -31.76 7.10
CA PRO A 24 17.54 -30.47 7.71
C PRO A 24 18.77 -30.05 8.50
N THR A 25 19.38 -28.92 8.12
CA THR A 25 20.53 -28.37 8.83
C THR A 25 20.10 -28.12 10.28
N VAL A 26 20.46 -29.05 11.17
CA VAL A 26 20.24 -28.87 12.61
C VAL A 26 21.28 -27.87 13.08
N VAL A 27 20.89 -26.61 13.12
CA VAL A 27 21.67 -25.55 13.74
C VAL A 27 21.69 -25.83 15.25
N ASN A 28 22.79 -26.42 15.72
CA ASN A 28 23.04 -26.72 17.14
C ASN A 28 23.65 -25.52 17.88
N ASP A 29 23.25 -24.31 17.51
CA ASP A 29 23.72 -23.09 18.16
C ASP A 29 23.01 -22.97 19.49
N THR A 30 23.71 -23.28 20.58
CA THR A 30 23.17 -23.06 21.92
C THR A 30 23.12 -21.56 22.17
N PHE A 31 21.91 -21.03 22.42
CA PHE A 31 21.75 -19.64 22.81
C PHE A 31 22.43 -19.38 24.16
N HIS A 32 23.49 -18.57 24.15
CA HIS A 32 24.13 -18.07 25.36
C HIS A 32 23.76 -16.60 25.55
N SER A 33 22.86 -16.32 26.49
CA SER A 33 22.55 -14.95 26.88
C SER A 33 23.78 -14.29 27.51
N THR A 34 24.13 -13.10 27.03
CA THR A 34 25.09 -12.21 27.71
C THR A 34 24.43 -11.40 28.83
N LYS A 35 23.09 -11.41 28.90
CA LYS A 35 22.28 -10.71 29.90
C LYS A 35 21.89 -11.64 31.06
N THR A 36 21.94 -11.09 32.26
CA THR A 36 21.36 -11.67 33.48
C THR A 36 19.83 -11.71 33.39
N ARG A 37 19.19 -12.55 34.22
CA ARG A 37 17.72 -12.61 34.29
C ARG A 37 17.09 -11.27 34.70
N ALA A 38 17.75 -10.51 35.57
CA ALA A 38 17.27 -9.20 36.01
C ALA A 38 17.23 -8.21 34.85
N GLU A 39 18.28 -8.20 34.01
CA GLU A 39 18.34 -7.37 32.81
C GLU A 39 17.26 -7.77 31.79
N VAL A 40 17.05 -9.07 31.56
CA VAL A 40 15.99 -9.55 30.66
C VAL A 40 14.60 -9.16 31.15
N ALA A 41 14.35 -9.23 32.46
CA ALA A 41 13.08 -8.80 33.04
C ALA A 41 12.86 -7.29 32.90
N ALA A 42 13.92 -6.49 33.05
CA ALA A 42 13.89 -5.05 32.84
C ALA A 42 13.63 -4.69 31.36
N ASP A 43 14.26 -5.41 30.42
CA ASP A 43 14.01 -5.21 28.99
C ASP A 43 12.57 -5.56 28.62
N LEU A 44 12.05 -6.67 29.16
CA LEU A 44 10.67 -7.09 28.90
C LEU A 44 9.67 -6.07 29.43
N SER A 45 9.88 -5.53 30.64
CA SER A 45 8.99 -4.52 31.21
C SER A 45 9.05 -3.20 30.43
N ALA A 46 10.25 -2.76 30.03
CA ALA A 46 10.43 -1.59 29.17
C ALA A 46 9.72 -1.77 27.81
N TYR A 47 9.83 -2.97 27.22
CA TYR A 47 9.18 -3.30 25.96
C TYR A 47 7.65 -3.27 26.06
N GLN A 48 7.08 -3.82 27.12
CA GLN A 48 5.63 -3.80 27.36
C GLN A 48 5.09 -2.36 27.50
N LEU A 49 5.86 -1.47 28.14
CA LEU A 49 5.50 -0.06 28.27
C LEU A 49 5.58 0.71 26.94
N ALA A 50 6.46 0.29 26.03
CA ALA A 50 6.59 0.92 24.71
C ALA A 50 5.34 0.69 23.82
N GLY A 51 4.47 -0.26 24.17
CA GLY A 51 3.21 -0.49 23.45
C GLY A 51 3.36 -1.07 22.04
N VAL A 52 4.55 -1.57 21.71
CA VAL A 52 4.85 -2.20 20.40
C VAL A 52 4.52 -3.68 20.46
N ASN A 53 3.80 -4.21 19.46
CA ASN A 53 3.56 -5.64 19.31
C ASN A 53 4.54 -6.20 18.27
N PRO A 54 5.50 -7.07 18.65
CA PRO A 54 6.52 -7.58 17.72
C PRO A 54 5.95 -8.66 16.80
N TRP A 55 4.80 -9.21 17.17
CA TRP A 55 4.08 -10.24 16.43
C TRP A 55 2.93 -9.65 15.60
N ALA A 56 2.84 -8.32 15.50
CA ALA A 56 1.85 -7.69 14.66
C ALA A 56 2.13 -8.04 13.19
N THR A 57 1.20 -8.77 12.58
CA THR A 57 1.25 -9.12 11.16
C THR A 57 0.75 -8.00 10.25
N TRP A 58 0.31 -6.88 10.81
CA TRP A 58 -0.17 -5.70 10.09
C TRP A 58 0.25 -4.40 10.78
N TYR A 59 0.51 -3.38 9.97
CA TYR A 59 0.84 -2.03 10.42
C TYR A 59 -0.44 -1.24 10.75
N GLN A 60 -0.45 -0.54 11.89
CA GLN A 60 -1.56 0.33 12.27
C GLN A 60 -1.12 1.80 12.15
N PRO A 61 -1.36 2.46 11.00
CA PRO A 61 -0.86 3.82 10.73
C PRO A 61 -1.46 4.91 11.62
N LEU A 62 -2.54 4.61 12.34
CA LEU A 62 -3.28 5.57 13.15
C LEU A 62 -2.93 5.51 14.65
N THR A 63 -1.96 4.70 15.07
CA THR A 63 -1.58 4.54 16.49
C THR A 63 -1.16 5.85 17.15
N THR A 64 -0.54 6.75 16.38
CA THR A 64 -0.09 8.07 16.85
C THR A 64 -0.93 9.21 16.30
N PHE A 65 -1.98 8.91 15.53
CA PHE A 65 -2.80 9.95 14.91
C PHE A 65 -3.78 10.52 15.94
N HIS A 66 -3.71 11.83 16.13
CA HIS A 66 -4.66 12.59 16.92
C HIS A 66 -5.19 13.78 16.12
N SER A 67 -6.49 13.81 15.89
CA SER A 67 -7.16 14.96 15.28
C SER A 67 -7.18 16.13 16.26
N THR A 68 -6.78 17.31 15.79
CA THR A 68 -7.01 18.58 16.51
C THR A 68 -8.43 19.12 16.29
N THR A 69 -9.15 18.59 15.30
CA THR A 69 -10.52 18.97 14.95
C THR A 69 -11.55 18.19 15.76
N THR A 70 -12.64 18.85 16.14
CA THR A 70 -13.76 18.22 16.83
C THR A 70 -14.67 17.47 15.85
N ARG A 71 -15.40 16.46 16.34
CA ARG A 71 -16.40 15.75 15.53
C ARG A 71 -17.46 16.70 14.94
N ALA A 72 -17.89 17.68 15.71
CA ALA A 72 -18.89 18.65 15.26
C ALA A 72 -18.36 19.50 14.08
N ALA A 73 -17.10 19.94 14.15
CA ALA A 73 -16.47 20.69 13.07
C ALA A 73 -16.33 19.85 11.79
N VAL A 74 -15.83 18.61 11.88
CA VAL A 74 -15.74 17.70 10.72
C VAL A 74 -17.11 17.45 10.10
N THR A 75 -18.14 17.24 10.92
CA THR A 75 -19.50 17.00 10.42
C THR A 75 -20.06 18.25 9.75
N GLY A 76 -19.83 19.43 10.33
CA GLY A 76 -20.23 20.71 9.76
C GLY A 76 -19.57 20.97 8.40
N GLU A 77 -18.27 20.73 8.30
CA GLU A 77 -17.51 20.88 7.05
C GLU A 77 -17.99 19.92 5.96
N TYR A 78 -18.25 18.66 6.32
CA TYR A 78 -18.82 17.70 5.37
C TYR A 78 -20.21 18.11 4.89
N LEU A 79 -21.09 18.58 5.78
CA LEU A 79 -22.42 19.04 5.40
C LEU A 79 -22.36 20.28 4.50
N ALA A 80 -21.44 21.21 4.79
CA ALA A 80 -21.22 22.40 3.97
C ALA A 80 -20.71 22.04 2.55
N SER A 81 -19.84 21.04 2.44
CA SER A 81 -19.24 20.58 1.17
C SER A 81 -20.00 19.42 0.51
N ARG A 82 -21.14 18.98 1.07
CA ARG A 82 -21.82 17.73 0.64
C ARG A 82 -22.15 17.68 -0.84
N ASN A 83 -22.58 18.80 -1.41
CA ASN A 83 -22.94 18.88 -2.84
C ASN A 83 -21.71 18.72 -3.74
N GLU A 84 -20.58 19.30 -3.35
CA GLU A 84 -19.30 19.19 -4.04
C GLU A 84 -18.77 17.76 -3.94
N VAL A 85 -18.77 17.16 -2.74
CA VAL A 85 -18.36 15.76 -2.55
C VAL A 85 -19.19 14.85 -3.44
N ARG A 86 -20.53 15.00 -3.43
CA ARG A 86 -21.42 14.20 -4.29
C ARG A 86 -21.09 14.36 -5.77
N ALA A 87 -20.74 15.57 -6.21
CA ALA A 87 -20.37 15.82 -7.60
C ALA A 87 -19.04 15.14 -7.96
N LEU A 88 -18.01 15.31 -7.12
CA LEU A 88 -16.66 14.78 -7.35
C LEU A 88 -16.58 13.26 -7.25
N THR A 89 -17.43 12.63 -6.43
CA THR A 89 -17.49 11.16 -6.30
C THR A 89 -18.54 10.52 -7.20
N GLY A 90 -19.25 11.31 -8.02
CA GLY A 90 -20.23 10.82 -8.99
C GLY A 90 -19.56 10.24 -10.24
N GLU A 91 -20.36 9.65 -11.13
CA GLU A 91 -19.86 9.03 -12.38
C GLU A 91 -19.04 10.00 -13.24
N ASP A 92 -19.47 11.25 -13.28
CA ASP A 92 -18.84 12.33 -14.04
C ASP A 92 -17.60 12.93 -13.34
N SER A 93 -17.23 12.42 -12.15
CA SER A 93 -16.06 12.88 -11.38
C SER A 93 -16.01 14.41 -11.15
N GLY A 94 -17.18 15.04 -11.13
CA GLY A 94 -17.37 16.47 -10.97
C GLY A 94 -17.08 17.31 -12.21
N SER A 95 -16.95 16.73 -13.41
CA SER A 95 -16.64 17.50 -14.62
C SER A 95 -17.69 18.60 -14.91
N ALA A 96 -18.97 18.28 -14.79
CA ALA A 96 -20.07 19.23 -14.93
C ALA A 96 -20.11 20.26 -13.79
N PHE A 97 -19.84 19.84 -12.55
CA PHE A 97 -19.80 20.73 -11.39
C PHE A 97 -18.67 21.75 -11.50
N LEU A 98 -17.48 21.33 -11.92
CA LEU A 98 -16.33 22.20 -12.14
C LEU A 98 -16.51 23.09 -13.37
N ALA A 99 -17.16 22.59 -14.42
CA ALA A 99 -17.49 23.41 -15.59
C ALA A 99 -18.44 24.56 -15.23
N GLN A 100 -19.38 24.34 -14.31
CA GLN A 100 -20.27 25.39 -13.78
C GLN A 100 -19.58 26.30 -12.75
N ALA A 101 -18.61 25.78 -12.00
CA ALA A 101 -17.85 26.55 -11.00
C ALA A 101 -16.78 27.47 -11.63
N ARG A 102 -16.45 27.30 -12.92
CA ARG A 102 -15.62 28.27 -13.65
C ARG A 102 -16.38 29.59 -13.76
N GLY A 103 -15.95 30.56 -12.97
CA GLY A 103 -16.27 31.97 -13.15
C GLY A 103 -15.93 32.48 -14.56
N PRO A 104 -16.22 33.76 -14.87
CA PRO A 104 -16.20 34.31 -16.22
C PRO A 104 -14.93 33.90 -16.96
N ALA A 105 -15.13 33.32 -18.15
CA ALA A 105 -14.07 32.75 -18.97
C ALA A 105 -12.87 33.70 -19.02
N LEU A 106 -11.75 33.27 -18.42
CA LEU A 106 -10.49 33.94 -18.65
C LEU A 106 -10.25 33.95 -20.16
N PRO A 107 -9.90 35.10 -20.78
CA PRO A 107 -9.65 35.17 -22.20
C PRO A 107 -8.56 34.13 -22.53
N VAL A 108 -8.96 33.08 -23.23
CA VAL A 108 -8.07 32.03 -23.67
C VAL A 108 -7.20 32.65 -24.74
N THR A 109 -5.99 33.07 -24.39
CA THR A 109 -5.04 33.65 -25.37
C THR A 109 -4.45 32.56 -26.27
N THR A 110 -4.46 31.29 -25.82
CA THR A 110 -3.94 30.14 -26.55
C THR A 110 -4.77 28.88 -26.31
N LEU A 111 -5.07 28.13 -27.37
CA LEU A 111 -5.68 26.80 -27.32
C LEU A 111 -4.70 25.80 -27.94
N ALA A 112 -4.30 24.78 -27.18
CA ALA A 112 -3.35 23.74 -27.61
C ALA A 112 -2.02 24.29 -28.22
N GLY A 113 -1.46 25.33 -27.61
CA GLY A 113 -0.19 25.94 -28.08
C GLY A 113 -0.32 26.81 -29.33
N THR A 114 -1.52 26.95 -29.89
CA THR A 114 -1.83 27.89 -30.96
C THR A 114 -2.56 29.10 -30.39
N PRO A 115 -2.35 30.32 -30.92
CA PRO A 115 -3.15 31.47 -30.54
C PRO A 115 -4.63 31.17 -30.80
N ALA A 116 -5.46 31.31 -29.77
CA ALA A 116 -6.90 31.12 -29.94
C ALA A 116 -7.44 32.27 -30.78
N ALA A 117 -8.24 31.97 -31.79
CA ALA A 117 -8.82 33.00 -32.64
C ALA A 117 -9.67 33.96 -31.79
N THR A 118 -9.32 35.24 -31.82
CA THR A 118 -10.14 36.32 -31.27
C THR A 118 -11.44 36.38 -32.08
N ALA A 119 -12.54 35.95 -31.47
CA ALA A 119 -13.87 36.24 -32.01
C ALA A 119 -14.09 37.76 -31.94
N GLN A 120 -14.24 38.39 -33.11
CA GLN A 120 -14.77 39.76 -33.24
C GLN A 120 -16.29 39.74 -33.14
#